data_AF-A0A562E096-F1
#
_entry.id   AF-A0A562E096-F1
#
_cell.length_a   1.000
_cell.length_b   1.000
_cell.length_c   1.000
_cell.angle_alpha   90.00
_cell.angle_beta   90.00
_cell.angle_gamma   90.00
#
_symmetry.space_group_name_H-M   'P 1'
#
loop_
_entity.id
_entity.type
_entity.pdbx_description
1 polymer ?
#
loop_
_entity_poly.entity_id
_entity_poly.type
_entity_poly.pdbx_seq_one_letter_code
_entity_poly.pdbx_strand_id
1 'polypeptide(L)' 'MAVRKTAPTSTKGRKLADTGKASSTLTRERIARDLEAFRKAGGRIEVLGNTPVLTKVETPETANQAKKKKAA' A
#
# COMPACT_ATOMS: atom_id res chain seq x y z
N MET A 1 38.51 -25.47 28.11
CA MET A 1 38.30 -24.07 27.68
C MET A 1 38.02 -24.06 26.18
N ALA A 2 36.88 -23.55 25.73
CA ALA A 2 36.64 -23.22 24.32
C ALA A 2 35.73 -21.99 24.24
N VAL A 3 36.30 -20.87 23.80
CA VAL A 3 35.66 -19.55 23.75
C VAL A 3 34.79 -19.47 22.49
N ARG A 4 33.55 -19.00 22.65
CA ARG A 4 32.55 -18.82 21.59
C ARG A 4 32.96 -17.67 20.67
N LYS A 5 32.94 -17.87 19.35
CA LYS A 5 33.04 -16.78 18.37
C LYS A 5 31.65 -16.50 17.78
N THR A 6 30.88 -15.65 18.44
CA THR A 6 29.67 -15.05 17.86
C THR A 6 30.08 -14.00 16.83
N ALA A 7 29.69 -14.19 15.58
CA ALA A 7 29.92 -13.21 14.53
C ALA A 7 29.16 -11.90 14.86
N PRO A 8 29.80 -10.72 14.80
CA PRO A 8 29.07 -9.47 14.95
C PRO A 8 28.27 -9.23 13.68
N THR A 9 26.96 -9.46 13.73
CA THR A 9 26.04 -8.94 12.72
C THR A 9 26.08 -7.42 12.80
N SER A 10 26.84 -6.81 11.88
CA SER A 10 26.88 -5.36 11.68
C SER A 10 25.49 -4.86 11.30
N THR A 11 24.72 -4.41 12.30
CA THR A 11 23.57 -3.52 12.10
C THR A 11 24.07 -2.10 11.88
N LYS A 12 24.89 -1.90 10.83
CA LYS A 12 25.15 -0.55 10.30
C LYS A 12 23.81 -0.07 9.74
N GLY A 13 23.21 0.90 10.45
CA GLY A 13 21.81 1.30 10.30
C GLY A 13 21.32 1.31 8.86
N ARG A 14 20.39 0.41 8.57
CA ARG A 14 19.43 0.64 7.48
C ARG A 14 18.64 1.86 7.94
N LYS A 15 19.03 3.04 7.44
CA LYS A 15 18.15 4.21 7.42
C LYS A 15 16.85 3.72 6.80
N LEU A 16 15.81 3.51 7.62
CA LEU A 16 14.46 3.58 7.08
C LEU A 16 14.41 4.94 6.40
N ALA A 17 14.08 4.96 5.12
CA ALA A 17 13.90 6.20 4.41
C ALA A 17 12.73 6.93 5.08
N ASP A 18 13.05 7.78 6.05
CA ASP A 18 12.19 8.86 6.47
C ASP A 18 12.19 9.86 5.31
N THR A 19 11.29 9.60 4.36
CA THR A 19 10.90 10.61 3.38
C THR A 19 9.60 11.26 3.86
N GLY A 20 9.61 11.77 5.11
CA GLY A 20 8.61 12.70 5.64
C GLY A 20 8.64 14.08 4.96
N LYS A 21 9.12 14.16 3.71
CA LYS A 21 9.09 15.39 2.90
C LYS A 21 8.14 15.19 1.73
N ALA A 22 6.85 15.29 2.03
CA ALA A 22 5.83 15.44 1.01
C ALA A 22 6.00 16.82 0.33
N SER A 23 6.38 16.85 -0.95
CA SER A 23 5.98 17.95 -1.84
C SER A 23 6.09 17.63 -3.33
N SER A 24 6.14 16.36 -3.71
CA SER A 24 5.91 16.00 -5.11
C SER A 24 4.41 15.77 -5.27
N THR A 25 3.73 16.56 -6.10
CA THR A 25 2.32 16.34 -6.45
C THR A 25 2.15 14.88 -6.84
N LEU A 26 1.24 14.20 -6.16
CA LEU A 26 0.97 12.78 -6.32
C LEU A 26 0.11 12.64 -7.59
N THR A 27 0.77 12.48 -8.74
CA THR A 27 0.10 12.33 -10.04
C THR A 27 -0.06 10.86 -10.40
N ARG A 28 -1.03 10.57 -11.26
CA ARG A 28 -1.33 9.20 -11.69
C ARG A 28 -0.12 8.54 -12.36
N GLU A 29 0.62 9.30 -13.16
CA GLU A 29 1.78 8.83 -13.92
C GLU A 29 2.92 8.39 -12.99
N ARG A 30 3.13 9.15 -11.89
CA ARG A 30 4.14 8.80 -10.87
C ARG A 30 3.77 7.52 -10.14
N ILE A 31 2.51 7.41 -9.70
CA ILE A 31 2.03 6.19 -9.04
C ILE A 31 2.24 4.97 -9.95
N ALA A 32 1.89 5.08 -11.23
CA ALA A 32 2.07 3.97 -12.18
C ALA A 32 3.55 3.55 -12.30
N ARG A 33 4.45 4.53 -12.46
CA ARG A 33 5.91 4.28 -12.51
C ARG A 33 6.42 3.59 -11.24
N ASP A 34 5.98 4.04 -10.07
CA ASP A 34 6.45 3.50 -8.80
C ASP A 34 5.92 2.08 -8.57
N LEU A 35 4.68 1.78 -8.99
CA LEU A 35 4.12 0.43 -8.96
C LEU A 35 4.91 -0.53 -9.86
N GLU A 36 5.31 -0.09 -11.05
CA GLU A 36 6.14 -0.89 -11.96
C GLU A 36 7.53 -1.15 -11.37
N ALA A 37 8.18 -0.11 -10.83
CA ALA A 37 9.47 -0.23 -10.18
C ALA A 37 9.42 -1.21 -8.99
N PHE A 38 8.36 -1.13 -8.18
CA PHE A 38 8.14 -2.03 -7.05
C PHE A 38 7.96 -3.48 -7.49
N ARG A 39 7.16 -3.73 -8.54
CA ARG A 39 6.98 -5.07 -9.12
C ARG A 39 8.27 -5.62 -9.70
N LYS A 40 9.06 -4.79 -10.40
CA LYS A 40 10.36 -5.18 -10.97
C LYS A 40 11.38 -5.55 -9.89
N ALA A 41 11.32 -4.90 -8.73
CA ALA A 41 12.14 -5.24 -7.57
C ALA A 41 11.70 -6.53 -6.84
N GLY A 42 10.64 -7.21 -7.32
CA GLY A 42 10.10 -8.43 -6.72
C GLY A 42 9.07 -8.18 -5.61
N GLY A 43 8.61 -6.94 -5.43
CA GLY A 43 7.58 -6.60 -4.46
C GLY A 43 6.20 -7.13 -4.87
N ARG A 44 5.43 -7.60 -3.89
CA ARG A 44 4.03 -8.02 -4.06
C ARG A 44 3.15 -7.10 -3.23
N ILE A 45 2.07 -6.62 -3.84
CA ILE A 45 1.09 -5.78 -3.16
C ILE A 45 -0.12 -6.67 -2.88
N GLU A 46 -0.34 -6.96 -1.61
CA GLU A 46 -1.52 -7.69 -1.14
C GLU A 46 -2.58 -6.69 -0.69
N VAL A 47 -3.81 -6.89 -1.17
CA VAL A 47 -4.95 -6.02 -0.82
C VAL A 47 -5.67 -6.68 0.35
N LEU A 48 -5.43 -6.17 1.57
CA LEU A 48 -6.04 -6.70 2.80
C LEU A 48 -7.55 -6.39 2.91
N GLY A 49 -8.04 -5.43 2.13
CA GLY A 49 -9.43 -5.00 2.10
C GLY A 49 -9.54 -3.61 1.49
N ASN A 50 -10.73 -3.24 1.02
CA ASN A 50 -11.01 -1.88 0.59
C ASN A 50 -11.73 -1.14 1.73
N THR A 51 -11.04 -0.22 2.40
CA THR A 51 -11.68 0.67 3.39
C THR A 51 -12.23 1.89 2.66
N PRO A 52 -13.56 2.06 2.55
CA PRO A 52 -14.14 3.24 1.94
C PRO A 52 -13.84 4.46 2.81
N VAL A 53 -13.07 5.39 2.27
CA VAL A 53 -12.80 6.69 2.92
C VAL A 53 -13.89 7.66 2.45
N LEU A 54 -14.69 8.15 3.38
CA LEU A 54 -15.68 9.24 3.18
C LEU A 54 -16.91 8.94 2.28
N THR A 55 -17.21 7.68 1.98
CA THR A 55 -18.47 7.29 1.32
C THR A 55 -19.43 6.71 2.35
N LYS A 56 -20.68 7.22 2.41
CA LYS A 56 -21.75 6.51 3.12
C LYS A 56 -21.85 5.12 2.50
N VAL A 57 -21.61 4.09 3.30
CA VAL A 57 -21.67 2.70 2.85
C VAL A 57 -23.11 2.43 2.41
N GLU A 58 -23.32 2.26 1.11
CA GLU A 58 -24.59 1.75 0.62
C GLU A 58 -24.70 0.29 1.03
N THR A 59 -25.57 0.03 2.01
CA THR A 59 -26.02 -1.32 2.35
C THR A 59 -26.58 -2.02 1.10
N PRO A 60 -26.53 -3.36 1.00
CA PRO A 60 -26.97 -4.09 -0.19
C PRO A 60 -28.41 -3.79 -0.62
N GLU A 61 -29.25 -3.31 0.31
CA GLU A 61 -30.58 -2.75 0.06
C GLU A 61 -30.56 -1.56 -0.92
N THR A 62 -29.62 -0.62 -0.75
CA THR A 62 -29.52 0.63 -1.54
C THR A 62 -29.02 0.36 -2.96
N ALA A 63 -28.07 -0.58 -3.11
CA ALA A 63 -27.59 -1.02 -4.42
C ALA A 63 -28.68 -1.72 -5.25
N ASN A 64 -29.61 -2.42 -4.59
CA ASN A 64 -30.75 -3.08 -5.23
C ASN A 64 -31.85 -2.08 -5.63
N GLN A 65 -32.03 -1.00 -4.85
CA GLN A 65 -32.92 0.12 -5.17
C GLN A 65 -32.43 0.94 -6.37
N ALA A 66 -31.12 1.16 -6.49
CA ALA A 66 -30.53 1.86 -7.64
C ALA A 66 -30.74 1.12 -8.97
N LYS A 67 -30.79 -0.22 -8.94
CA LYS A 67 -31.11 -1.03 -10.13
C LYS A 67 -32.60 -1.00 -10.50
N LYS A 68 -33.52 -0.98 -9.52
CA LYS A 68 -34.96 -0.87 -9.79
C LYS A 68 -35.37 0.47 -10.40
N LYS A 69 -34.76 1.58 -10.00
CA LYS A 69 -35.04 2.92 -10.57
C LYS A 69 -34.53 3.13 -11.99
N LYS A 70 -33.62 2.27 -12.47
CA LYS A 70 -33.08 2.32 -13.84
C LYS A 70 -33.87 1.45 -14.83
N ALA A 71 -34.87 0.73 -14.33
CA ALA A 71 -35.74 -0.17 -15.11
C ALA A 71 -37.22 0.28 -15.08
N ALA A 72 -37.49 1.50 -14.61
CA ALA A 72 -38.80 2.16 -14.62
C ALA A 72 -38.74 3.42 -15.51
#